data_AF-A0A4R7RZF7-F1
#
_entry.id   AF-A0A4R7RZF7-F1
#
_cell.length_a   1.000
_cell.length_b   1.000
_cell.length_c   1.000
_cell.angle_alpha   90.00
_cell.angle_beta   90.00
_cell.angle_gamma   90.00
#
_symmetry.space_group_name_H-M   'P 1'
#
loop_
_entity.id
_entity.type
_entity.pdbx_description
1 polymer ?
#
loop_
_entity_poly.entity_id
_entity_poly.type
_entity_poly.pdbx_seq_one_letter_code
_entity_poly.pdbx_strand_id
1 'polypeptide(L)' 'MQPKTTERLISLRKNNRRMPRRRMDIPVEKLIYTNPELLSRFLTETGKLIPRRTTGLPAWLHRKVTREVKRARAVNLLP' A
#
# COMPACT_ATOMS: atom_id res chain seq x y z
N MET A 1 29.88 10.68 7.63
CA MET A 1 29.90 10.63 9.10
C MET A 1 29.07 9.44 9.56
N GLN A 2 29.68 8.41 10.15
CA GLN A 2 28.94 7.25 10.66
C GLN A 2 28.36 7.57 12.06
N PRO A 3 27.21 6.99 12.45
CA PRO A 3 26.65 7.20 13.78
C PRO A 3 27.59 6.72 14.89
N LYS A 4 27.70 7.50 15.97
CA LYS A 4 28.64 7.29 17.09
C LYS A 4 28.37 6.03 17.93
N THR A 5 27.13 5.54 17.96
CA THR A 5 26.73 4.35 18.75
C THR A 5 26.15 3.25 17.85
N THR A 6 26.34 1.99 18.25
CA THR A 6 25.79 0.81 17.58
C THR A 6 24.27 0.84 17.49
N GLU A 7 23.60 1.28 18.56
CA GLU A 7 22.15 1.50 18.61
C GLU A 7 21.68 2.49 17.54
N ARG A 8 22.39 3.63 17.40
CA ARG A 8 22.10 4.63 16.35
C ARG A 8 22.30 4.05 14.96
N LEU A 9 23.32 3.22 14.77
CA LEU A 9 23.57 2.54 13.50
C LEU A 9 22.46 1.55 13.14
N ILE A 10 21.97 0.78 14.12
CA ILE A 10 20.84 -0.16 13.94
C ILE A 10 19.55 0.60 13.60
N SER A 11 19.26 1.68 14.32
CA SER A 11 18.08 2.53 14.07
C SER A 11 18.12 3.15 12.68
N LEU A 12 19.27 3.71 12.27
CA LEU A 12 19.50 4.25 10.92
C LEU A 12 19.21 3.19 9.85
N ARG A 13 19.75 1.97 10.02
CA ARG A 13 19.54 0.86 9.07
C ARG A 13 18.08 0.38 9.03
N LYS A 14 17.36 0.39 10.15
CA LYS A 14 15.93 0.03 10.19
C LYS A 14 15.05 1.06 9.50
N ASN A 15 15.29 2.35 9.73
CA ASN A 15 14.46 3.43 9.20
C ASN A 15 14.72 3.70 7.71
N ASN A 16 15.96 3.52 7.25
CA ASN A 16 16.36 3.73 5.85
C ASN A 16 16.31 2.46 4.99
N ARG A 17 15.49 1.47 5.36
CA ARG A 17 15.31 0.27 4.53
C ARG A 17 14.68 0.67 3.21
N ARG A 18 15.35 0.28 2.12
CA ARG A 18 14.84 0.51 0.76
C ARG A 18 13.52 -0.25 0.57
N MET A 19 12.52 0.45 0.04
CA MET A 19 11.18 -0.11 -0.11
C MET A 19 11.19 -1.29 -1.10
N PRO A 20 10.51 -2.41 -0.79
CA PRO A 20 10.37 -3.50 -1.73
C PRO A 20 9.59 -3.02 -2.96
N ARG A 21 10.13 -3.28 -4.15
CA ARG A 21 9.45 -3.07 -5.42
C ARG A 21 9.11 -4.45 -5.97
N ARG A 22 7.87 -4.89 -5.75
CA ARG A 22 7.36 -6.13 -6.36
C ARG A 22 6.72 -5.77 -7.70
N ARG A 23 7.07 -6.51 -8.76
CA ARG A 23 6.31 -6.46 -10.01
C ARG A 23 5.02 -7.22 -9.76
N MET A 24 3.90 -6.51 -9.78
CA MET A 24 2.58 -7.08 -9.60
C MET A 24 1.80 -6.86 -10.89
N ASP A 25 1.35 -7.95 -11.51
CA ASP A 25 0.57 -7.90 -12.74
C ASP A 25 -0.91 -7.62 -12.39
N ILE A 26 -1.17 -6.38 -11.97
CA ILE A 26 -2.52 -5.91 -11.66
C ILE A 26 -3.09 -5.23 -12.91
N PRO A 27 -4.25 -5.66 -13.43
CA PRO A 27 -4.90 -4.99 -14.54
C PRO A 27 -5.37 -3.59 -14.09
N VAL A 28 -4.66 -2.56 -14.55
CA VAL A 28 -4.87 -1.16 -14.13
C VAL A 28 -6.24 -0.64 -14.55
N GLU A 29 -6.79 -1.17 -15.63
CA GLU A 29 -8.11 -0.84 -16.18
C GLU A 29 -9.24 -1.28 -15.25
N LYS A 30 -9.10 -2.44 -14.60
CA LYS A 30 -10.11 -3.00 -13.70
C LYS A 30 -10.09 -2.34 -12.32
N LEU A 31 -9.15 -1.44 -12.06
CA LEU A 31 -9.04 -0.69 -10.81
C LEU A 31 -9.99 0.52 -10.83
N ILE A 32 -11.28 0.23 -10.68
CA ILE A 32 -12.39 1.19 -10.65
C ILE A 32 -13.20 0.91 -9.38
N TYR A 33 -13.76 1.95 -8.75
CA TYR A 33 -14.58 1.82 -7.53
C TYR A 33 -15.80 0.89 -7.68
N THR A 34 -16.30 0.70 -8.90
CA THR A 34 -17.42 -0.20 -9.24
C THR A 34 -17.06 -1.68 -9.10
N ASN A 35 -15.77 -2.03 -8.98
CA ASN A 35 -15.32 -3.41 -8.77
C ASN A 35 -14.77 -3.60 -7.33
N PRO A 36 -15.65 -3.83 -6.34
CA PRO A 36 -15.24 -3.98 -4.94
C PRO A 36 -14.43 -5.26 -4.70
N GLU A 37 -14.60 -6.32 -5.50
CA GLU A 37 -13.89 -7.58 -5.33
C GLU A 37 -12.37 -7.43 -5.51
N LEU A 38 -11.96 -6.66 -6.51
CA LEU A 38 -10.55 -6.36 -6.76
C LEU A 38 -9.97 -5.43 -5.69
N LEU A 39 -10.78 -4.48 -5.20
CA LEU A 39 -10.38 -3.51 -4.18
C LEU A 39 -10.28 -4.14 -2.77
N SER A 40 -11.12 -5.13 -2.48
CA SER A 40 -11.14 -5.86 -1.21
C SER A 40 -9.81 -6.56 -0.92
N ARG A 41 -9.10 -7.02 -1.97
CA ARG A 41 -7.75 -7.62 -1.85
C ARG A 41 -6.70 -6.67 -1.27
N PHE A 42 -6.94 -5.36 -1.30
CA PHE A 42 -6.06 -4.34 -0.73
C PHE A 42 -6.47 -3.88 0.68
N LEU A 43 -7.53 -4.48 1.23
CA LEU A 43 -7.99 -4.27 2.59
C LEU A 43 -7.55 -5.43 3.49
N THR A 44 -7.44 -5.15 4.78
CA THR A 44 -7.36 -6.18 5.83
C THR A 44 -8.75 -6.73 6.11
N GLU A 45 -8.85 -7.81 6.89
CA GLU A 45 -10.12 -8.38 7.35
C GLU A 45 -11.02 -7.35 8.05
N THR A 46 -10.43 -6.43 8.82
CA THR A 46 -11.15 -5.31 9.46
C THR A 46 -11.53 -4.16 8.51
N GLY A 47 -11.25 -4.28 7.21
CA GLY A 47 -11.46 -3.19 6.25
C GLY A 47 -10.45 -2.05 6.35
N LYS A 48 -9.25 -2.22 6.95
CA LYS A 48 -8.21 -1.18 6.90
C LYS A 48 -7.40 -1.30 5.61
N LEU A 49 -6.99 -0.18 5.00
CA LEU A 49 -6.15 -0.22 3.80
C LEU A 49 -4.76 -0.74 4.15
N ILE A 50 -4.28 -1.74 3.42
CA ILE A 50 -2.94 -2.31 3.62
C ILE A 50 -1.88 -1.25 3.24
N PRO A 51 -0.88 -0.99 4.10
CA PRO A 51 0.19 -0.05 3.78
C PRO A 51 0.98 -0.48 2.54
N ARG A 52 1.35 0.48 1.69
CA ARG A 52 2.16 0.25 0.48
C ARG A 52 3.42 -0.60 0.71
N ARG A 53 4.08 -0.46 1.88
CA ARG A 53 5.29 -1.23 2.24
C ARG A 53 5.04 -2.74 2.25
N THR A 54 3.82 -3.15 2.59
CA THR A 54 3.40 -4.54 2.67
C THR A 54 2.95 -5.03 1.29
N THR A 55 2.16 -4.23 0.58
CA THR A 55 1.65 -4.59 -0.75
C THR A 55 2.75 -4.59 -1.84
N GLY A 56 3.80 -3.77 -1.68
CA GLY A 56 4.90 -3.67 -2.65
C GLY A 56 4.54 -2.95 -3.95
N LEU A 57 3.40 -2.26 -4.01
CA LEU A 57 2.91 -1.55 -5.20
C LEU A 57 3.79 -0.33 -5.55
N PRO A 58 3.90 0.01 -6.85
CA PRO A 58 4.37 1.32 -7.27
C PRO A 58 3.55 2.45 -6.61
N ALA A 59 4.20 3.61 -6.39
CA ALA A 59 3.56 4.73 -5.69
C ALA A 59 2.30 5.24 -6.42
N TRP A 60 2.35 5.33 -7.75
CA TRP A 60 1.22 5.77 -8.56
C TRP A 60 0.03 4.81 -8.47
N LEU A 61 0.29 3.49 -8.48
CA LEU A 61 -0.76 2.48 -8.42
C LEU A 61 -1.41 2.44 -7.04
N HIS A 62 -0.61 2.52 -5.97
CA HIS A 62 -1.16 2.59 -4.62
C HIS A 62 -2.04 3.83 -4.41
N ARG A 63 -1.63 5.00 -4.94
CA ARG A 63 -2.47 6.22 -4.92
C ARG A 63 -3.81 6.02 -5.65
N LYS A 64 -3.80 5.33 -6.80
CA LYS A 64 -5.02 4.97 -7.53
C LYS A 64 -5.91 4.06 -6.69
N VAL A 65 -5.36 2.98 -6.10
CA VAL A 65 -6.09 2.06 -5.20
C VAL A 65 -6.73 2.85 -4.06
N THR A 66 -5.97 3.67 -3.33
CA THR A 66 -6.49 4.47 -2.21
C THR A 66 -7.66 5.36 -2.63
N ARG A 67 -7.60 5.97 -3.81
CA ARG A 67 -8.68 6.82 -4.32
C ARG A 67 -9.95 6.00 -4.64
N GLU A 68 -9.80 4.88 -5.34
CA GLU A 68 -10.96 4.06 -5.71
C GLU A 68 -11.58 3.36 -4.50
N VAL A 69 -10.78 2.91 -3.52
CA VAL A 69 -11.28 2.41 -2.23
C VAL A 69 -12.11 3.47 -1.50
N LYS A 70 -11.61 4.72 -1.41
CA LYS A 70 -12.34 5.82 -0.78
C LYS A 70 -13.67 6.12 -1.49
N ARG A 71 -13.68 6.07 -2.83
CA ARG A 71 -14.91 6.21 -3.62
C ARG A 71 -15.89 5.08 -3.34
N ALA A 72 -15.42 3.83 -3.37
CA ALA A 72 -16.24 2.65 -3.08
C ALA A 72 -16.87 2.71 -1.68
N ARG A 73 -16.16 3.23 -0.68
CA ARG A 73 -16.72 3.48 0.66
C ARG A 73 -17.81 4.54 0.67
N ALA A 74 -17.62 5.64 -0.06
CA ALA A 74 -18.62 6.71 -0.14
C ALA A 74 -19.94 6.23 -0.76
N VAL A 75 -19.89 5.20 -1.63
CA VAL A 75 -21.07 4.57 -2.23
C VAL A 75 -21.49 3.25 -1.55
N ASN A 76 -20.98 2.96 -0.34
CA ASN A 76 -21.30 1.76 0.44
C ASN A 76 -21.02 0.40 -0.26
N LEU A 77 -20.10 0.37 -1.23
CA LEU A 77 -19.65 -0.88 -1.89
C LEU A 77 -18.58 -1.63 -1.10
N LEU A 78 -17.88 -0.94 -0.20
CA LEU A 78 -16.87 -1.50 0.69
C LEU A 78 -17.03 -0.94 2.10
N PRO A 79 -16.65 -1.73 3.12
CA PRO A 79 -16.56 -1.24 4.49
C PRO A 79 -15.39 -0.26 4.70
#